data_AF-A0A379TFW2-F1
#
_entry.id   AF-A0A379TFW2-F1
#
_cell.length_a   1.000
_cell.length_b   1.000
_cell.length_c   1.000
_cell.angle_alpha   90.00
_cell.angle_beta   90.00
_cell.angle_gamma   90.00
#
_symmetry.space_group_name_H-M   'P 1'
#
loop_
_entity.id
_entity.type
_entity.pdbx_description
1 polymer ?
#
loop_
_entity_poly.entity_id
_entity_poly.type
_entity_poly.pdbx_seq_one_letter_code
_entity_poly.pdbx_strand_id
1 'polypeptide(L)'
;MGNEFRYLTQAGAGLMELDYLPSDKVYEDDHPKEGDKHRWLFYWQHSGVMDQVWRFNVDYTKVSDSSYFNDFDSKYGSSTDGYATQKFSVGYAVQNFDATVSTKQFQVFNDQNNSSYSAEPAV
;
A
#
# COMPACT_ATOMS: atom_id res chain seq x y z
N MET A 1 -2.94 14.19 10.66
CA MET A 1 -3.20 13.31 11.83
C MET A 1 -3.12 11.87 11.32
N GLY A 2 -2.43 11.00 12.05
CA GLY A 2 -2.36 9.56 11.73
C GLY A 2 -3.31 8.73 12.57
N ASN A 3 -3.83 7.66 11.98
CA ASN A 3 -4.76 6.73 12.62
C ASN A 3 -4.29 5.30 12.36
N GLU A 4 -3.74 4.68 13.41
CA GLU A 4 -3.31 3.28 13.40
C GLU A 4 -4.43 2.38 13.94
N PHE A 5 -4.82 1.36 13.18
CA PHE A 5 -5.80 0.36 13.58
C PHE A 5 -5.21 -1.04 13.48
N ARG A 6 -5.27 -1.81 14.57
CA ARG A 6 -4.79 -3.20 14.62
C ARG A 6 -5.95 -4.14 14.89
N TYR A 7 -5.94 -5.30 14.22
CA TYR A 7 -6.99 -6.29 14.38
C TYR A 7 -6.45 -7.72 14.35
N LEU A 8 -7.24 -8.63 14.92
CA LEU A 8 -7.03 -10.06 14.88
C LEU A 8 -8.36 -10.74 14.57
N THR A 9 -8.42 -11.51 13.50
CA THR A 9 -9.59 -12.29 13.08
C THR A 9 -9.21 -13.75 12.83
N GLN A 10 -10.19 -14.59 12.53
CA GLN A 10 -9.93 -15.97 12.11
C GLN A 10 -9.10 -16.05 10.82
N ALA A 11 -9.24 -15.05 9.94
CA ALA A 11 -8.51 -14.99 8.68
C ALA A 11 -7.04 -14.57 8.86
N GLY A 12 -6.67 -13.98 10.01
CA GLY A 12 -5.32 -13.53 10.31
C GLY A 12 -5.23 -12.29 11.17
N ALA A 13 -4.01 -11.82 11.36
CA ALA A 13 -3.72 -10.54 12.00
C ALA A 13 -3.54 -9.46 10.92
N GLY A 14 -3.81 -8.20 11.27
CA GLY A 14 -3.52 -7.10 10.37
C GLY A 14 -3.45 -5.74 11.04
N LEU A 15 -2.94 -4.79 10.27
CA LEU A 15 -2.75 -3.40 10.64
C LEU A 15 -3.16 -2.53 9.46
N MET A 16 -3.88 -1.44 9.74
CA MET A 16 -4.19 -0.37 8.80
C MET A 16 -3.68 0.95 9.36
N GLU A 17 -3.07 1.79 8.51
CA GLU A 17 -2.73 3.18 8.83
C GLU A 17 -3.44 4.09 7.84
N LEU A 18 -3.98 5.20 8.35
CA LEU A 18 -4.45 6.32 7.53
C LEU A 18 -3.91 7.64 8.08
N ASP A 19 -2.95 8.19 7.34
CA ASP A 19 -2.46 9.55 7.54
C ASP A 19 -3.20 10.49 6.59
N TYR A 20 -3.72 11.59 7.14
CA TYR A 20 -4.38 12.62 6.34
C TYR A 20 -3.97 14.02 6.78
N LEU A 21 -3.55 14.84 5.81
CA LEU A 21 -3.23 16.25 5.94
C LEU A 21 -4.13 17.06 4.98
N PRO A 22 -5.12 17.81 5.51
CA PRO A 22 -6.09 18.50 4.67
C PRO A 22 -5.53 19.68 3.87
N SER A 23 -4.44 20.31 4.30
CA SER A 23 -3.85 21.43 3.56
C SER A 23 -2.38 21.54 3.91
N ASP A 24 -1.55 21.42 2.90
CA ASP A 24 -0.12 21.66 2.96
C ASP A 24 0.24 22.91 2.14
N LYS A 25 0.68 23.97 2.82
CA LYS A 25 1.00 25.25 2.18
C LYS A 25 2.34 25.22 1.43
N VAL A 26 3.29 24.41 1.91
CA VAL A 26 4.60 24.29 1.25
C VAL A 26 4.44 23.52 -0.05
N TYR A 27 3.69 22.42 -0.01
CA TYR A 27 3.34 21.68 -1.20
C TYR A 27 2.57 22.52 -2.23
N GLU A 28 1.65 23.37 -1.77
CA GLU A 28 0.90 24.30 -2.63
C GLU A 28 1.80 25.29 -3.37
N ASP A 29 2.80 25.86 -2.67
CA ASP A 29 3.75 26.81 -3.27
C ASP A 29 4.66 26.13 -4.31
N ASP A 30 5.07 24.88 -4.05
CA ASP A 30 5.93 24.10 -4.94
C ASP A 30 5.18 23.50 -6.15
N HIS A 31 3.87 23.21 -6.00
CA HIS A 31 3.02 22.59 -7.02
C HIS A 31 1.78 23.43 -7.37
N PRO A 32 1.94 24.68 -7.88
CA PRO A 32 0.83 25.61 -8.08
C PRO A 32 -0.18 25.19 -9.18
N LYS A 33 0.12 24.12 -9.93
CA LYS A 33 -0.75 23.54 -10.96
C LYS A 33 -1.55 22.33 -10.48
N GLU A 34 -1.18 21.75 -9.33
CA GLU A 34 -1.91 20.62 -8.77
C GLU A 34 -3.08 21.14 -7.92
N GLY A 35 -4.30 20.77 -8.32
CA GLY A 35 -5.51 21.27 -7.69
C GLY A 35 -5.83 20.61 -6.34
N ASP A 36 -5.24 19.46 -6.05
CA ASP A 36 -5.53 18.67 -4.85
C ASP A 36 -4.42 18.87 -3.82
N LYS A 37 -4.79 19.48 -2.69
CA LYS A 37 -3.88 19.92 -1.61
C LYS A 37 -3.81 18.93 -0.47
N HIS A 38 -4.51 17.81 -0.62
CA HIS A 38 -4.70 16.81 0.40
C HIS A 38 -3.60 15.77 0.31
N ARG A 39 -2.70 15.77 1.30
CA ARG A 39 -1.65 14.75 1.38
C ARG A 39 -2.11 13.62 2.27
N TRP A 40 -1.99 12.39 1.79
CA TRP A 40 -2.48 11.24 2.51
C TRP A 40 -1.65 9.99 2.24
N LEU A 41 -1.61 9.12 3.23
CA LEU A 41 -1.06 7.78 3.13
C LEU A 41 -2.09 6.79 3.64
N PHE A 42 -2.27 5.73 2.87
CA PHE A 42 -3.01 4.56 3.30
C PHE A 42 -2.11 3.33 3.25
N TYR A 43 -1.99 2.66 4.38
CA TYR A 43 -1.26 1.41 4.54
C TYR A 43 -2.18 0.32 5.02
N TRP A 44 -2.05 -0.88 4.44
CA TRP A 44 -2.73 -2.07 4.93
C TRP A 44 -1.82 -3.29 4.82
N GLN A 45 -1.57 -3.89 5.98
CA GLN A 45 -0.90 -5.18 6.10
C GLN A 45 -1.85 -6.21 6.69
N HIS A 46 -1.91 -7.38 6.06
CA HIS A 46 -2.64 -8.53 6.59
C HIS A 46 -1.86 -9.81 6.31
N SER A 47 -1.81 -10.70 7.28
CA SER A 47 -1.29 -12.04 7.09
C SER A 47 -2.05 -13.04 7.95
N GLY A 48 -2.42 -14.16 7.35
CA GLY A 48 -2.99 -15.25 8.09
C GLY A 48 -3.18 -16.53 7.30
N VAL A 49 -3.34 -17.60 8.08
CA VAL A 49 -3.66 -18.95 7.59
C VAL A 49 -4.94 -19.40 8.29
N MET A 50 -6.00 -19.60 7.52
CA MET A 50 -7.30 -20.03 8.03
C MET A 50 -7.52 -21.50 7.67
N ASP A 51 -8.03 -22.27 8.62
CA ASP A 51 -8.31 -23.71 8.49
C ASP A 51 -7.12 -24.53 7.97
N GLN A 52 -5.88 -24.05 8.19
CA GLN A 52 -4.61 -24.63 7.73
C GLN A 52 -4.41 -24.66 6.20
N VAL A 53 -5.43 -24.29 5.41
CA VAL A 53 -5.43 -24.43 3.95
C VAL A 53 -5.50 -23.08 3.24
N TRP A 54 -6.29 -22.13 3.76
CA TRP A 54 -6.43 -20.80 3.19
C TRP A 54 -5.29 -19.89 3.65
N ARG A 55 -4.71 -19.15 2.72
CA ARG A 55 -3.63 -18.20 2.97
C ARG A 55 -4.05 -16.83 2.47
N PHE A 56 -4.10 -15.86 3.36
CA PHE A 56 -4.43 -14.47 3.04
C PHE A 56 -3.22 -13.60 3.31
N ASN A 57 -2.76 -12.85 2.31
CA ASN A 57 -1.73 -11.84 2.51
C ASN A 57 -2.07 -10.56 1.76
N VAL A 58 -1.93 -9.43 2.45
CA VAL A 58 -2.06 -8.09 1.90
C VAL A 58 -0.84 -7.27 2.32
N ASP A 59 -0.25 -6.60 1.34
CA ASP A 59 0.83 -5.64 1.51
C ASP A 59 0.53 -4.46 0.57
N TYR A 60 -0.16 -3.47 1.10
CA TYR A 60 -0.69 -2.35 0.34
C TYR A 60 -0.22 -1.02 0.93
N THR A 61 0.51 -0.27 0.13
CA THR A 61 0.87 1.12 0.41
C THR A 61 0.42 1.99 -0.76
N LYS A 62 -0.27 3.07 -0.45
CA LYS A 62 -0.62 4.09 -1.43
C LYS A 62 -0.52 5.48 -0.81
N VAL A 63 0.06 6.39 -1.56
CA VAL A 63 0.25 7.79 -1.16
C VAL A 63 -0.37 8.73 -2.19
N SER A 64 -0.72 9.94 -1.75
CA SER A 64 -1.30 11.00 -2.59
C SER A 64 -0.42 11.40 -3.76
N ASP A 65 0.88 11.51 -3.51
CA ASP A 65 1.87 12.12 -4.40
C ASP A 65 3.22 11.40 -4.32
N SER A 66 4.07 11.59 -5.32
CA SER A 66 5.39 10.93 -5.42
C SER A 66 6.41 11.43 -4.40
N SER A 67 6.20 12.63 -3.84
CA SER A 67 7.10 13.24 -2.86
C SER A 67 6.71 12.97 -1.41
N TYR A 68 5.63 12.23 -1.17
CA TYR A 68 5.07 12.00 0.18
C TYR A 68 6.11 11.55 1.20
N PHE A 69 6.90 10.51 0.90
CA PHE A 69 7.90 9.98 1.82
C PHE A 69 9.18 10.82 1.91
N ASN A 70 9.37 11.80 1.01
CA ASN A 70 10.44 12.79 1.14
C ASN A 70 10.11 13.84 2.20
N ASP A 71 8.81 14.15 2.36
CA ASP A 71 8.35 15.23 3.23
C ASP A 71 7.82 14.73 4.58
N PHE A 72 7.31 13.50 4.63
CA PHE A 72 6.74 12.91 5.84
C PHE A 72 7.48 11.64 6.27
N ASP A 73 7.87 11.61 7.54
CA ASP A 73 8.34 10.40 8.19
C ASP A 73 7.15 9.43 8.40
N SER A 74 7.26 8.22 7.86
CA SER A 74 6.33 7.13 8.11
C SER A 74 7.07 5.88 8.56
N LYS A 75 6.41 5.03 9.35
CA LYS A 75 6.93 3.67 9.64
C LYS A 75 6.77 2.74 8.44
N TYR A 76 5.95 3.13 7.47
CA TYR A 76 5.46 2.28 6.38
C TYR A 76 6.04 2.65 5.01
N GLY A 77 7.00 3.58 5.00
CA GLY A 77 7.79 3.97 3.83
C GLY A 77 8.83 5.03 4.20
N SER A 78 9.80 5.23 3.32
CA SER A 78 10.98 6.10 3.51
C SER A 78 11.26 6.91 2.24
N SER A 79 11.94 8.04 2.37
CA SER A 79 12.40 8.89 1.24
C SER A 79 13.33 8.15 0.27
N THR A 80 13.94 7.05 0.70
CA THR A 80 14.76 6.19 -0.15
C THR A 80 13.95 5.26 -1.06
N ASP A 81 12.65 5.14 -0.82
CA ASP A 81 11.79 4.24 -1.57
C ASP A 81 11.47 4.88 -2.93
N GLY A 82 11.73 4.16 -4.01
CA GLY A 82 11.41 4.62 -5.37
C GLY A 82 10.00 4.23 -5.84
N TYR A 83 9.28 3.43 -5.06
CA TYR A 83 7.93 2.97 -5.36
C TYR A 83 7.21 2.45 -4.11
N ALA A 84 5.88 2.51 -4.10
CA ALA A 84 5.04 1.81 -3.15
C ALA A 84 4.44 0.52 -3.76
N THR A 85 4.37 -0.54 -2.95
CA THR A 85 3.85 -1.85 -3.35
C THR A 85 2.37 -1.96 -3.04
N GLN A 86 1.59 -2.50 -3.98
CA GLN A 86 0.17 -2.75 -3.84
C GLN A 86 -0.12 -4.21 -4.22
N LYS A 87 -0.01 -5.09 -3.24
CA LYS A 87 -0.10 -6.53 -3.43
C LYS A 87 -1.22 -7.14 -2.58
N PHE A 88 -2.02 -7.95 -3.27
CA PHE A 88 -3.03 -8.81 -2.65
C PHE A 88 -2.79 -10.24 -3.10
N SER A 89 -2.90 -11.19 -2.18
CA SER A 89 -2.84 -12.61 -2.53
C SER A 89 -3.76 -13.44 -1.67
N VAL A 90 -4.47 -14.34 -2.33
CA VAL A 90 -5.30 -15.37 -1.70
C VAL A 90 -4.88 -16.72 -2.29
N GLY A 91 -4.54 -17.64 -1.41
CA GLY A 91 -4.13 -18.97 -1.79
C GLY A 91 -4.91 -20.06 -1.07
N TYR A 92 -5.04 -21.20 -1.72
CA TYR A 92 -5.54 -22.43 -1.16
C TYR A 92 -4.49 -23.51 -1.35
N ALA A 93 -4.01 -24.12 -0.27
CA ALA A 93 -3.02 -25.19 -0.35
C ALA A 93 -3.34 -26.36 0.59
N VAL A 94 -3.36 -27.55 0.02
CA VAL A 94 -3.45 -28.86 0.67
C VAL A 94 -2.25 -29.71 0.25
N GLN A 95 -2.08 -30.92 0.81
CA GLN A 95 -0.86 -31.73 0.59
C GLN A 95 -0.50 -31.97 -0.88
N ASN A 96 -1.49 -32.12 -1.76
CA ASN A 96 -1.27 -32.52 -3.16
C ASN A 96 -1.68 -31.45 -4.18
N PHE A 97 -2.08 -30.26 -3.71
CA PHE A 97 -2.56 -29.18 -4.58
C PHE A 97 -2.41 -27.84 -3.90
N ASP A 98 -1.80 -26.88 -4.60
CA ASP A 98 -1.79 -25.48 -4.23
C ASP A 98 -2.18 -24.61 -5.43
N ALA A 99 -2.95 -23.56 -5.15
CA ALA A 99 -3.29 -22.53 -6.11
C ALA A 99 -3.31 -21.18 -5.40
N THR A 100 -2.67 -20.17 -5.99
CA THR A 100 -2.60 -18.83 -5.43
C THR A 100 -2.93 -17.81 -6.50
N VAL A 101 -3.96 -17.01 -6.24
CA VAL A 101 -4.28 -15.85 -7.08
C VAL A 101 -3.66 -14.63 -6.41
N SER A 102 -2.91 -13.84 -7.18
CA SER A 102 -2.35 -12.59 -6.68
C SER A 102 -2.46 -11.46 -7.68
N THR A 103 -2.63 -10.27 -7.14
CA THR A 103 -2.53 -9.00 -7.88
C THR A 103 -1.33 -8.25 -7.35
N LYS A 104 -0.50 -7.73 -8.25
CA LYS A 104 0.66 -6.90 -7.91
C LYS A 104 0.66 -5.66 -8.76
N GLN A 105 0.54 -4.52 -8.11
CA GLN A 105 0.68 -3.20 -8.71
C GLN A 105 1.79 -2.43 -7.97
N PHE A 106 2.38 -1.46 -8.64
CA PHE A 106 3.42 -0.61 -8.07
C PHE A 106 3.11 0.85 -8.41
N GLN A 107 3.15 1.71 -7.39
CA GLN A 107 3.11 3.15 -7.57
C GLN A 107 4.55 3.65 -7.62
N VAL A 108 5.07 3.96 -8.79
CA VAL A 108 6.43 4.50 -8.97
C VAL A 108 6.42 5.99 -8.58
N PHE A 109 7.45 6.43 -7.87
CA PHE A 109 7.62 7.82 -7.44
C PHE A 109 8.54 8.57 -8.41
N ASN A 110 8.10 8.74 -9.66
CA ASN A 110 8.87 9.47 -10.67
C ASN A 110 7.97 10.20 -11.67
N ASP A 111 7.80 11.50 -11.48
CA ASP A 111 6.89 12.32 -12.29
C ASP A 111 7.26 12.40 -13.78
N GLN A 112 8.49 12.03 -14.15
CA GLN A 112 8.91 11.94 -15.55
C GLN A 112 8.65 10.58 -16.20
N ASN A 113 8.48 9.51 -15.42
CA ASN A 113 8.29 8.16 -15.95
C ASN A 113 7.52 7.26 -14.98
N ASN A 114 6.21 7.47 -14.89
CA ASN A 114 5.29 6.70 -14.06
C ASN A 114 4.78 5.40 -14.72
N SER A 115 5.40 4.96 -15.82
CA SER A 115 5.01 3.73 -16.50
C SER A 115 5.51 2.50 -15.73
N SER A 116 4.59 1.85 -15.01
CA SER A 116 4.87 0.60 -14.30
C SER A 116 4.01 -0.54 -14.86
N TYR A 117 4.58 -1.75 -14.91
CA TYR A 117 3.84 -2.94 -15.28
C TYR A 117 3.14 -3.52 -14.05
N SER A 118 1.84 -3.78 -14.21
CA SER A 118 1.00 -4.41 -13.19
C SER A 118 0.61 -5.82 -13.62
N ALA A 119 0.53 -6.75 -12.67
CA ALA A 119 0.02 -8.10 -12.89
C ALA A 119 -1.41 -8.21 -12.34
N GLU A 120 -2.38 -8.32 -13.25
CA GLU A 120 -3.82 -8.31 -12.95
C GLU A 120 -4.59 -9.40 -13.74
N PRO A 121 -4.87 -10.60 -13.16
CA PRO A 121 -4.19 -11.24 -12.04
C PRO A 121 -3.04 -12.15 -12.53
N ALA A 122 -2.18 -12.57 -11.60
CA ALA A 122 -1.29 -13.71 -11.79
C ALA A 122 -1.88 -14.93 -11.07
N VAL A 123 -1.89 -16.06 -11.77
CA VAL A 123 -2.39 -17.38 -11.31
C VAL A 123 -1.25 -18.36 -11.16
#